data_AF-A0A517PGZ8-F1
#
_entry.id   AF-A0A517PGZ8-F1
#
_cell.length_a   1.000
_cell.length_b   1.000
_cell.length_c   1.000
_cell.angle_alpha   90.00
_cell.angle_beta   90.00
_cell.angle_gamma   90.00
#
_symmetry.space_group_name_H-M   'P 1'
#
loop_
_entity.id
_entity.type
_entity.pdbx_description
1 polymer ?
#
loop_
_entity_poly.entity_id
_entity_poly.type
_entity_poly.pdbx_seq_one_letter_code
_entity_poly.pdbx_strand_id
1 'polypeptide(L)'
;MDVAANPSAIDTAADILKQIEQTHGIEILHEFCTDSILPAGAFRPTSQPLSYNNILELLRDWDAFQQQYESTDDADLDSSLHPFLSETQLIIQGMDFTNDHFIRVADGTIHAWTQRAWGQQLADWANTTGWGPHFNKRGDRYSWKYADFYSNMSDNLVNDYEAWRDAVLKVIKYKCQRQLTG
;
A
#
# COMPACT_ATOMS: atom_id res chain seq x y z
N MET A 1 19.08 -13.35 9.11
CA MET A 1 19.38 -12.58 10.34
C MET A 1 18.03 -12.24 10.95
N ASP A 2 17.73 -12.82 12.11
CA ASP A 2 16.38 -12.94 12.64
C ASP A 2 15.88 -11.57 13.16
N VAL A 3 14.86 -10.99 12.54
CA VAL A 3 14.28 -9.66 12.90
C VAL A 3 13.37 -9.79 14.15
N ALA A 4 13.60 -10.81 14.96
CA ALA A 4 12.87 -11.12 16.17
C ALA A 4 13.65 -10.79 17.44
N ALA A 5 14.29 -9.61 17.57
CA ALA A 5 14.84 -9.18 18.86
C ALA A 5 15.22 -7.68 19.00
N ASN A 6 14.68 -6.75 18.20
CA ASN A 6 14.94 -5.33 18.47
C ASN A 6 13.69 -4.45 18.32
N PRO A 7 12.88 -4.31 19.39
CA PRO A 7 11.72 -3.40 19.42
C PRO A 7 12.06 -1.99 18.90
N SER A 8 13.27 -1.49 19.21
CA SER A 8 13.71 -0.18 18.73
C SER A 8 13.83 -0.06 17.20
N ALA A 9 14.11 -1.15 16.49
CA ALA A 9 14.24 -1.14 15.04
C ALA A 9 12.87 -1.08 14.33
N ILE A 10 11.87 -1.81 14.83
CA ILE A 10 10.51 -1.74 14.29
C ILE A 10 9.85 -0.41 14.64
N ASP A 11 10.10 0.14 15.83
CA ASP A 11 9.67 1.49 16.22
C ASP A 11 10.22 2.54 15.25
N THR A 12 11.54 2.52 15.02
CA THR A 12 12.22 3.46 14.13
C THR A 12 11.70 3.33 12.70
N ALA A 13 11.55 2.11 12.18
CA ALA A 13 11.03 1.90 10.83
C ALA A 13 9.57 2.37 10.68
N ALA A 14 8.73 2.16 11.69
CA ALA A 14 7.35 2.64 11.70
C ALA A 14 7.28 4.17 11.76
N ASP A 15 8.16 4.82 12.52
CA ASP A 15 8.24 6.29 12.59
C ASP A 15 8.73 6.89 11.27
N ILE A 16 9.74 6.29 10.64
CA ILE A 16 10.21 6.68 9.30
C ILE A 16 9.09 6.53 8.27
N LEU A 17 8.41 5.38 8.24
CA LEU A 17 7.29 5.17 7.31
C LEU A 17 6.20 6.22 7.51
N LYS A 18 5.82 6.51 8.76
CA LYS A 18 4.82 7.52 9.09
C LYS A 18 5.24 8.93 8.66
N GLN A 19 6.53 9.27 8.77
CA GLN A 19 7.05 10.56 8.32
C GLN A 19 7.01 10.69 6.79
N ILE A 20 7.36 9.63 6.06
CA ILE A 20 7.32 9.62 4.60
C ILE A 20 5.86 9.67 4.11
N GLU A 21 4.97 8.90 4.73
CA GLU A 21 3.50 8.99 4.56
C GLU A 21 3.00 10.44 4.66
N GLN A 22 3.34 11.15 5.75
CA GLN A 22 2.99 12.56 5.93
C GLN A 22 3.56 13.48 4.86
N THR A 23 4.80 13.23 4.43
CA THR A 23 5.50 14.06 3.43
C THR A 23 4.80 13.99 2.07
N HIS A 24 4.30 12.81 1.69
CA HIS A 24 3.65 12.58 0.40
C HIS A 24 2.12 12.61 0.46
N GLY A 25 1.53 12.93 1.61
CA GLY A 25 0.08 12.95 1.78
C GLY A 25 -0.57 11.58 1.56
N ILE A 26 0.13 10.51 1.91
CA ILE A 26 -0.30 9.12 1.80
C ILE A 26 -0.37 8.51 3.19
N GLU A 27 -1.33 7.62 3.41
CA GLU A 27 -1.39 6.80 4.60
C GLU A 27 -1.77 5.38 4.22
N ILE A 28 -0.91 4.42 4.57
CA ILE A 28 -1.24 3.01 4.45
C ILE A 28 -2.02 2.61 5.69
N LEU A 29 -3.21 2.07 5.46
CA LEU A 29 -4.12 1.58 6.47
C LEU A 29 -4.12 0.05 6.43
N HIS A 30 -4.21 -0.57 7.60
CA HIS A 30 -4.28 -2.03 7.74
C HIS A 30 -5.66 -2.47 8.22
N GLU A 31 -6.23 -3.47 7.59
CA GLU A 31 -7.50 -4.05 7.98
C GLU A 31 -7.27 -5.11 9.06
N PHE A 32 -7.76 -4.85 10.28
CA PHE A 32 -7.71 -5.82 11.38
C PHE A 32 -9.00 -6.66 11.50
N CYS A 33 -9.99 -6.39 10.65
CA CYS A 33 -11.29 -7.06 10.67
C CYS A 33 -11.24 -8.27 9.74
N THR A 34 -11.74 -9.44 10.18
CA THR A 34 -11.77 -10.64 9.32
C THR A 34 -12.90 -10.62 8.29
N ASP A 35 -13.87 -9.71 8.47
CA ASP A 35 -15.14 -9.71 7.77
C ASP A 35 -15.37 -8.41 6.98
N SER A 36 -14.32 -7.60 6.73
CA SER A 36 -14.53 -6.36 5.96
C SER A 36 -14.67 -6.63 4.47
N ILE A 37 -15.32 -5.68 3.81
CA ILE A 37 -15.90 -5.85 2.48
C ILE A 37 -15.47 -4.71 1.55
N LEU A 38 -14.36 -4.01 1.82
CA LEU A 38 -13.95 -2.89 0.98
C LEU A 38 -13.67 -3.39 -0.45
N PRO A 39 -14.51 -3.05 -1.44
CA PRO A 39 -14.25 -3.48 -2.81
C PRO A 39 -13.12 -2.63 -3.40
N ALA A 40 -12.50 -3.15 -4.46
CA ALA A 40 -11.56 -2.36 -5.22
C ALA A 40 -12.24 -1.12 -5.82
N GLY A 41 -11.57 0.03 -5.73
CA GLY A 41 -12.10 1.32 -6.18
C GLY A 41 -11.46 2.49 -5.43
N ALA A 42 -11.88 3.70 -5.79
CA ALA A 42 -11.59 4.91 -5.03
C ALA A 42 -12.87 5.45 -4.41
N PHE A 43 -12.78 5.84 -3.14
CA PHE A 43 -13.91 6.25 -2.31
C PHE A 43 -13.60 7.59 -1.67
N ARG A 44 -14.27 8.65 -2.12
CA ARG A 44 -14.09 10.01 -1.60
C ARG A 44 -15.02 10.24 -0.42
N PRO A 45 -14.57 10.87 0.68
CA PRO A 45 -15.46 11.22 1.78
C PRO A 45 -16.52 12.23 1.33
N THR A 46 -17.78 12.01 1.72
CA THR A 46 -18.90 12.93 1.43
C THR A 46 -18.88 14.18 2.32
N SER A 47 -18.07 14.15 3.37
CA SER A 47 -17.86 15.25 4.32
C SER A 47 -16.40 15.31 4.77
N GLN A 48 -16.12 15.57 6.05
CA GLN A 48 -14.75 15.56 6.55
C GLN A 48 -14.17 14.15 6.57
N PRO A 49 -12.86 13.97 6.27
CA PRO A 49 -12.19 12.68 6.40
C PRO A 49 -12.34 12.11 7.81
N LEU A 50 -12.73 10.84 7.89
CA LEU A 50 -12.94 10.16 9.16
C LEU A 50 -11.61 9.78 9.84
N SER A 51 -11.63 9.52 11.15
CA SER A 51 -10.47 8.90 11.81
C SER A 51 -10.26 7.46 11.30
N TYR A 52 -9.05 6.93 11.48
CA TYR A 52 -8.76 5.54 11.10
C TYR A 52 -9.65 4.53 11.85
N ASN A 53 -9.88 4.72 13.15
CA ASN A 53 -10.81 3.88 13.93
C ASN A 53 -12.21 3.87 13.32
N ASN A 54 -12.76 5.05 12.97
CA ASN A 54 -14.10 5.15 12.41
C ASN A 54 -14.17 4.49 11.02
N ILE A 55 -13.12 4.58 10.21
CA ILE A 55 -13.04 3.87 8.92
C ILE A 55 -13.15 2.36 9.16
N LEU A 56 -12.33 1.80 10.07
CA LEU A 56 -12.34 0.36 10.35
C LEU A 56 -13.70 -0.15 10.87
N GLU A 57 -14.41 0.66 11.66
CA GLU A 57 -15.77 0.35 12.09
C GLU A 57 -16.75 0.29 10.91
N LEU A 58 -16.68 1.27 10.01
CA LEU A 58 -17.54 1.33 8.82
C LEU A 58 -17.24 0.21 7.83
N LEU A 59 -16.00 -0.28 7.73
CA LEU A 59 -15.69 -1.38 6.80
C LEU A 59 -16.41 -2.69 7.13
N ARG A 60 -16.99 -2.82 8.33
CA ARG A 60 -17.85 -3.95 8.73
C ARG A 60 -19.30 -3.80 8.26
N ASP A 61 -19.70 -2.61 7.85
CA ASP A 61 -21.06 -2.27 7.42
C ASP A 61 -20.98 -1.42 6.14
N TRP A 62 -21.07 -2.11 5.00
CA TRP A 62 -20.95 -1.48 3.69
C TRP A 62 -21.98 -0.37 3.45
N ASP A 63 -23.22 -0.55 3.92
CA ASP A 63 -24.27 0.45 3.76
C ASP A 63 -23.95 1.72 4.56
N ALA A 64 -23.38 1.56 5.76
CA ALA A 64 -22.90 2.69 6.56
C ALA A 64 -21.68 3.36 5.92
N PHE A 65 -20.75 2.59 5.34
CA PHE A 65 -19.61 3.13 4.61
C PHE A 65 -20.06 4.00 3.42
N GLN A 66 -21.01 3.52 2.62
CA GLN A 66 -21.53 4.24 1.45
C GLN A 66 -22.28 5.55 1.79
N GLN A 67 -22.73 5.73 3.04
CA GLN A 67 -23.29 7.01 3.48
C GLN A 67 -22.20 8.06 3.74
N GLN A 68 -20.99 7.63 4.08
CA GLN A 68 -19.86 8.50 4.42
C GLN A 68 -18.85 8.65 3.28
N TYR A 69 -18.84 7.71 2.33
CA TYR A 69 -17.95 7.70 1.19
C TYR A 69 -18.71 7.41 -0.12
N GLU A 70 -18.40 8.18 -1.16
CA GLU A 70 -18.91 7.97 -2.51
C GLU A 70 -17.82 7.38 -3.41
N SER A 71 -18.22 6.46 -4.30
CA SER A 71 -17.31 5.93 -5.33
C SER A 71 -16.95 7.04 -6.32
N THR A 72 -15.67 7.11 -6.72
CA THR A 72 -15.19 8.09 -7.70
C THR A 72 -14.16 7.50 -8.64
N ASP A 73 -14.10 8.03 -9.86
CA ASP A 73 -13.05 7.74 -10.85
C ASP A 73 -12.01 8.89 -10.91
N ASP A 74 -12.27 10.02 -10.24
CA ASP A 74 -11.54 11.29 -10.37
C ASP A 74 -10.54 11.52 -9.22
N ALA A 75 -9.72 10.52 -8.91
CA ALA A 75 -8.72 10.61 -7.86
C ALA A 75 -7.29 10.55 -8.43
N ASP A 76 -6.62 11.72 -8.47
CA ASP A 76 -5.20 11.81 -8.85
C ASP A 76 -4.32 11.25 -7.73
N LEU A 77 -4.10 9.94 -7.79
CA LEU A 77 -3.24 9.22 -6.85
C LEU A 77 -1.77 9.26 -7.26
N ASP A 78 -1.48 9.22 -8.56
CA ASP A 78 -0.12 9.04 -9.09
C ASP A 78 0.82 10.15 -8.63
N SER A 79 0.33 11.39 -8.57
CA SER A 79 1.11 12.56 -8.13
C SER A 79 1.63 12.44 -6.70
N SER A 80 0.97 11.66 -5.84
CA SER A 80 1.39 11.40 -4.46
C SER A 80 2.07 10.03 -4.31
N LEU A 81 1.54 9.01 -5.00
CA LEU A 81 2.00 7.62 -4.83
C LEU A 81 3.35 7.35 -5.50
N HIS A 82 3.63 7.91 -6.67
CA HIS A 82 4.89 7.63 -7.36
C HIS A 82 6.10 8.22 -6.61
N PRO A 83 6.05 9.46 -6.09
CA PRO A 83 7.11 9.97 -5.20
C PRO A 83 7.28 9.13 -3.94
N PHE A 84 6.18 8.75 -3.28
CA PHE A 84 6.20 7.88 -2.12
C PHE A 84 6.87 6.52 -2.40
N LEU A 85 6.52 5.86 -3.50
CA LEU A 85 7.12 4.59 -3.91
C LEU A 85 8.60 4.74 -4.28
N SER A 86 9.00 5.88 -4.86
CA SER A 86 10.39 6.14 -5.22
C SER A 86 11.28 6.31 -3.99
N GLU A 87 10.75 6.90 -2.92
CA GLU A 87 11.48 7.09 -1.65
C GLU A 87 11.49 5.82 -0.79
N THR A 88 10.35 5.14 -0.67
CA THR A 88 10.21 3.97 0.20
C THR A 88 10.68 2.67 -0.46
N GLN A 89 10.64 2.60 -1.79
CA GLN A 89 10.76 1.35 -2.54
C GLN A 89 9.81 0.26 -1.99
N LEU A 90 8.59 0.66 -1.62
CA LEU A 90 7.57 -0.25 -1.08
C LEU A 90 6.98 -1.14 -2.20
N ILE A 91 7.78 -2.08 -2.67
CA ILE A 91 7.43 -2.98 -3.77
C ILE A 91 6.85 -4.27 -3.17
N ILE A 92 5.66 -4.21 -2.59
CA ILE A 92 4.97 -5.40 -2.08
C ILE A 92 4.05 -5.92 -3.17
N GLN A 93 4.11 -7.21 -3.49
CA GLN A 93 3.26 -7.78 -4.53
C GLN A 93 1.78 -7.76 -4.14
N GLY A 94 0.92 -7.68 -5.16
CA GLY A 94 -0.53 -7.52 -4.98
C GLY A 94 -1.16 -8.57 -4.09
N MET A 95 -0.78 -9.84 -4.25
CA MET A 95 -1.24 -10.96 -3.41
C MET A 95 -1.02 -10.75 -1.91
N ASP A 96 0.04 -10.02 -1.54
CA ASP A 96 0.45 -9.81 -0.16
C ASP A 96 -0.04 -8.47 0.40
N PHE A 97 -0.25 -7.46 -0.45
CA PHE A 97 -0.67 -6.12 -0.02
C PHE A 97 -2.20 -5.99 0.07
N THR A 98 -2.93 -6.29 -1.01
CA THR A 98 -4.31 -5.80 -1.18
C THR A 98 -5.37 -6.56 -0.38
N ASN A 99 -5.02 -7.65 0.29
CA ASN A 99 -5.97 -8.38 1.12
C ASN A 99 -6.19 -7.70 2.47
N ASP A 100 -5.16 -7.01 2.98
CA ASP A 100 -5.16 -6.44 4.33
C ASP A 100 -4.88 -4.93 4.33
N HIS A 101 -4.67 -4.30 3.17
CA HIS A 101 -4.23 -2.90 3.09
C HIS A 101 -4.96 -2.09 2.03
N PHE A 102 -5.17 -0.83 2.36
CA PHE A 102 -5.66 0.21 1.47
C PHE A 102 -4.92 1.51 1.76
N ILE A 103 -4.96 2.45 0.81
CA ILE A 103 -4.28 3.73 0.92
C ILE A 103 -5.30 4.84 1.09
N ARG A 104 -5.05 5.75 2.03
CA ARG A 104 -5.76 7.02 2.11
C ARG A 104 -4.84 8.15 1.67
N VAL A 105 -5.34 9.04 0.83
CA VAL A 105 -4.62 10.27 0.43
C VAL A 105 -5.09 11.49 1.23
N ALA A 106 -4.38 12.61 1.11
CA ALA A 106 -4.56 13.81 1.94
C ALA A 106 -5.98 14.41 1.94
N ASP A 107 -6.74 14.27 0.85
CA ASP A 107 -8.14 14.71 0.78
C ASP A 107 -9.12 13.74 1.49
N GLY A 108 -8.60 12.62 2.01
CA GLY A 108 -9.35 11.56 2.68
C GLY A 108 -9.82 10.45 1.75
N THR A 109 -9.60 10.54 0.44
CA THR A 109 -9.99 9.49 -0.51
C THR A 109 -9.27 8.19 -0.19
N ILE A 110 -10.03 7.11 -0.09
CA ILE A 110 -9.54 5.75 0.14
C ILE A 110 -9.43 5.03 -1.19
N HIS A 111 -8.29 4.42 -1.44
CA HIS A 111 -7.99 3.60 -2.60
C HIS A 111 -7.76 2.16 -2.18
N ALA A 112 -8.52 1.26 -2.79
CA ALA A 112 -8.37 -0.18 -2.65
C ALA A 112 -8.24 -0.80 -4.05
N TRP A 113 -7.52 -1.91 -4.14
CA TRP A 113 -7.21 -2.55 -5.41
C TRP A 113 -7.55 -4.01 -5.40
N THR A 114 -7.84 -4.54 -6.59
CA THR A 114 -7.58 -5.95 -6.83
C THR A 114 -6.06 -6.15 -6.86
N GLN A 115 -5.60 -7.34 -6.49
CA GLN A 115 -4.18 -7.72 -6.53
C GLN A 115 -3.53 -7.38 -7.89
N ARG A 116 -4.24 -7.58 -9.02
CA ARG A 116 -3.74 -7.25 -10.36
C ARG A 116 -3.66 -5.75 -10.61
N ALA A 117 -4.65 -4.99 -10.16
CA ALA A 117 -4.66 -3.54 -10.32
C ALA A 117 -3.53 -2.89 -9.51
N TRP A 118 -3.24 -3.38 -8.31
CA TRP A 118 -2.06 -2.96 -7.56
C TRP A 118 -0.75 -3.32 -8.29
N GLY A 119 -0.66 -4.53 -8.84
CA GLY A 119 0.49 -4.90 -9.67
C GLY A 119 0.67 -3.97 -10.88
N GLN A 120 -0.43 -3.51 -11.49
CA GLN A 120 -0.39 -2.53 -12.59
C GLN A 120 0.10 -1.16 -12.10
N GLN A 121 -0.36 -0.70 -10.94
CA GLN A 121 0.08 0.54 -10.30
C GLN A 121 1.61 0.56 -10.08
N LEU A 122 2.17 -0.55 -9.58
CA LEU A 122 3.63 -0.70 -9.41
C LEU A 122 4.36 -0.75 -10.75
N ALA A 123 3.79 -1.40 -11.76
CA ALA A 123 4.36 -1.42 -13.10
C ALA A 123 4.40 -0.03 -13.74
N ASP A 124 3.34 0.76 -13.59
CA ASP A 124 3.26 2.11 -14.13
C ASP A 124 4.25 3.05 -13.43
N TRP A 125 4.36 2.97 -12.09
CA TRP A 125 5.41 3.67 -11.34
C TRP A 125 6.82 3.28 -11.81
N ALA A 126 7.10 1.97 -11.91
CA ALA A 126 8.43 1.49 -12.28
C ALA A 126 8.83 1.92 -13.70
N ASN A 127 7.88 1.86 -14.64
CA ASN A 127 8.10 2.32 -16.01
C ASN A 127 8.28 3.85 -16.09
N THR A 128 7.52 4.61 -15.31
CA THR A 128 7.57 6.09 -15.29
C THR A 128 8.88 6.61 -14.71
N THR A 129 9.38 5.97 -13.65
CA THR A 129 10.59 6.38 -12.93
C THR A 129 11.86 5.74 -13.48
N GLY A 130 11.75 4.74 -14.36
CA GLY A 130 12.87 3.94 -14.83
C GLY A 130 13.46 3.04 -13.73
N TRP A 131 12.64 2.62 -12.77
CA TRP A 131 13.05 1.77 -11.67
C TRP A 131 13.31 0.33 -12.15
N GLY A 132 14.43 -0.24 -11.70
CA GLY A 132 14.81 -1.63 -11.92
C GLY A 132 15.39 -1.96 -13.31
N PRO A 133 15.94 -3.17 -13.48
CA PRO A 133 16.49 -3.64 -14.74
C PRO A 133 15.39 -3.97 -15.76
N HIS A 134 15.33 -3.19 -16.84
CA HIS A 134 14.41 -3.43 -17.97
C HIS A 134 14.96 -4.49 -18.94
N PHE A 135 15.17 -5.75 -18.56
CA PHE A 135 15.72 -6.75 -19.48
C PHE A 135 15.04 -8.12 -19.39
N ASN A 136 14.55 -8.64 -20.51
CA ASN A 136 13.94 -9.97 -20.55
C ASN A 136 15.02 -11.08 -20.49
N LYS A 137 14.63 -12.36 -20.44
CA LYS A 137 15.57 -13.51 -20.43
C LYS A 137 16.50 -13.58 -21.66
N ARG A 138 16.23 -12.81 -22.70
CA ARG A 138 17.03 -12.70 -23.94
C ARG A 138 17.92 -11.44 -23.97
N GLY A 139 17.82 -10.58 -22.97
CA GLY A 139 18.55 -9.32 -22.87
C GLY A 139 17.88 -8.14 -23.58
N ASP A 140 16.64 -8.28 -24.06
CA ASP A 140 15.95 -7.17 -24.73
C ASP A 140 15.30 -6.24 -23.69
N ARG A 141 15.30 -4.93 -24.01
CA ARG A 141 14.60 -3.95 -23.19
C ARG A 141 13.10 -4.22 -23.19
N TYR A 142 12.48 -4.32 -22.02
CA TYR A 142 11.02 -4.47 -21.89
C TYR A 142 10.45 -3.58 -20.79
N SER A 143 9.18 -3.22 -20.95
CA SER A 143 8.40 -2.49 -19.94
C SER A 143 7.85 -3.46 -18.91
N TRP A 144 7.87 -3.05 -17.65
CA TRP A 144 7.23 -3.78 -16.58
C TRP A 144 5.73 -3.95 -16.84
N LYS A 145 5.18 -5.09 -16.41
CA LYS A 145 3.76 -5.42 -16.50
C LYS A 145 3.24 -5.76 -15.12
N TYR A 146 1.91 -5.70 -14.94
CA TYR A 146 1.29 -6.08 -13.66
C TYR A 146 1.71 -7.48 -13.17
N ALA A 147 1.96 -8.43 -14.09
CA ALA A 147 2.33 -9.80 -13.76
C ALA A 147 3.71 -9.90 -13.08
N ASP A 148 4.58 -8.92 -13.27
CA ASP A 148 5.89 -8.84 -12.62
C ASP A 148 5.75 -8.46 -11.13
N PHE A 149 4.65 -7.78 -10.75
CA PHE A 149 4.37 -7.29 -9.40
C PHE A 149 3.15 -7.93 -8.72
N TYR A 150 2.36 -8.74 -9.42
CA TYR A 150 1.15 -9.34 -8.85
C TYR A 150 1.44 -10.60 -8.02
N SER A 151 2.28 -11.51 -8.52
CA SER A 151 2.53 -12.82 -7.88
C SER A 151 3.92 -13.40 -8.10
N ASN A 152 4.78 -12.71 -8.84
CA ASN A 152 6.05 -13.26 -9.34
C ASN A 152 7.22 -12.31 -9.12
N MET A 153 7.24 -11.61 -7.98
CA MET A 153 8.38 -10.77 -7.69
C MET A 153 9.61 -11.65 -7.51
N SER A 154 10.61 -11.42 -8.36
CA SER A 154 11.78 -12.26 -8.42
C SER A 154 12.81 -11.82 -7.39
N ASP A 155 13.45 -12.79 -6.73
CA ASP A 155 14.64 -12.55 -5.90
C ASP A 155 15.77 -11.79 -6.63
N ASN A 156 15.71 -11.71 -7.96
CA ASN A 156 16.61 -10.93 -8.78
C ASN A 156 16.47 -9.40 -8.59
N LEU A 157 15.37 -8.93 -8.00
CA LEU A 157 15.11 -7.50 -7.75
C LEU A 157 15.28 -7.13 -6.28
N VAL A 158 14.77 -7.99 -5.41
CA VAL A 158 14.91 -7.87 -3.95
C VAL A 158 15.47 -9.19 -3.47
N ASN A 159 16.70 -9.18 -2.96
CA ASN A 159 17.31 -10.38 -2.40
C ASN A 159 16.47 -10.86 -1.21
N ASP A 160 16.09 -12.14 -1.21
CA ASP A 160 15.24 -12.75 -0.19
C ASP A 160 13.92 -11.96 -0.03
N TYR A 161 13.17 -11.90 -1.14
CA TYR A 161 11.96 -11.08 -1.22
C TYR A 161 10.95 -11.45 -0.13
N GLU A 162 10.79 -12.74 0.19
CA GLU A 162 9.87 -13.19 1.23
C GLU A 162 10.23 -12.63 2.60
N ALA A 163 11.50 -12.72 3.02
CA ALA A 163 11.93 -12.19 4.31
C ALA A 163 11.83 -10.66 4.36
N TRP A 164 12.17 -9.98 3.26
CA TRP A 164 12.00 -8.53 3.14
C TRP A 164 10.52 -8.13 3.26
N ARG A 165 9.64 -8.79 2.51
CA ARG A 165 8.20 -8.57 2.52
C ARG A 165 7.64 -8.75 3.93
N ASP A 166 7.99 -9.84 4.60
CA ASP A 166 7.49 -10.14 5.94
C ASP A 166 7.92 -9.07 6.95
N ALA A 167 9.15 -8.58 6.84
CA ALA A 167 9.63 -7.48 7.67
C ALA A 167 8.86 -6.17 7.42
N VAL A 168 8.61 -5.83 6.14
CA VAL A 168 7.87 -4.63 5.76
C VAL A 168 6.40 -4.70 6.21
N LEU A 169 5.72 -5.81 5.97
CA LEU A 169 4.33 -6.01 6.41
C LEU A 169 4.22 -5.94 7.94
N LYS A 170 5.22 -6.46 8.66
CA LYS A 170 5.28 -6.33 10.13
C LYS A 170 5.40 -4.86 10.56
N VAL A 171 6.19 -4.05 9.86
CA VAL A 171 6.30 -2.60 10.13
C VAL A 171 4.97 -1.89 9.86
N ILE A 172 4.32 -2.14 8.72
CA ILE A 172 3.01 -1.53 8.39
C ILE A 172 1.98 -1.88 9.45
N LYS A 173 1.84 -3.17 9.78
CA LYS A 173 0.90 -3.64 10.79
C LYS A 173 1.18 -2.99 12.15
N TYR A 174 2.44 -2.94 12.58
CA TYR A 174 2.83 -2.34 13.85
C TYR A 174 2.53 -0.83 13.90
N LYS A 175 2.83 -0.09 12.82
CA LYS A 175 2.48 1.34 12.67
C LYS A 175 0.97 1.54 12.85
N CYS A 176 0.17 0.75 12.14
CA CYS A 176 -1.28 0.85 12.21
C CYS A 176 -1.81 0.50 13.61
N GLN A 177 -1.29 -0.53 14.28
CA GLN A 177 -1.66 -0.88 15.66
C GLN A 177 -1.37 0.25 16.66
N ARG A 178 -0.25 0.97 16.50
CA ARG A 178 0.09 2.13 17.34
C ARG A 178 -0.91 3.27 17.16
N GLN A 179 -1.47 3.44 15.95
CA GLN A 179 -2.48 4.48 15.69
C GLN A 179 -3.84 4.18 16.33
N LEU A 180 -4.15 2.91 16.61
CA LEU A 180 -5.42 2.52 17.25
C LEU A 180 -5.37 2.65 18.78
N THR A 181 -4.18 2.55 19.38
CA THR A 181 -3.97 2.44 20.83
C THR A 181 -3.41 3.70 21.49
N GLY A 182 -2.92 4.66 20.68
CA GLY A 182 -2.44 5.97 21.13
C GLY A 182 -3.46 7.07 20.90
#